data_AF-A0A923R7U9-F1
#
_entry.id   AF-A0A923R7U9-F1
#
_cell.length_a   1.000
_cell.length_b   1.000
_cell.length_c   1.000
_cell.angle_alpha   90.00
_cell.angle_beta   90.00
_cell.angle_gamma   90.00
#
_symmetry.space_group_name_H-M   'P 1'
#
loop_
_entity.id
_entity.type
_entity.pdbx_description
1 polymer ?
#
loop_
_entity_poly.entity_id
_entity_poly.type
_entity_poly.pdbx_seq_one_letter_code
_entity_poly.pdbx_strand_id
1 'polypeptide(L)'
;KASFEPRIFGKFEAQESNDNHVEYKVHLGPLNEKGVHLEAQVAGVYPFPKGEEYHYGLSTFLFSLELPKFQTLVQSLKRTNSAVPAPFASMDGSVHLRVGNEDGAFKDTLPISFVSNLDSKEQTLKTDSKGSVVFSPSTKKMVVQGTTQIQNFRFTLPDLDILAPAPGLKTDARIISARQTPTPVPLKSENLDMQMAQKEHEPSSLKLNWKIRTSPSGIQIFYPILKPYAPMEVSWDIADEKSGEIKILPFTIEFLNRKAKVENLRYYINPDDPTFHYEGRIVVPKTEYTIYIDIIQDGEKPKIRMTSSPPLAESDIISVLLFNQTAAELDSSDTSSVASTQSAVANRALGIFTILTLSSTPVEAVNFNAATGVYSARVKLGQGLTATVGTDWDKSQEVALRKRLGRNFVLSTVFQTDQNTNAQTTKTLIEWFRRY
;
A
#
# COMPACT_ATOMS: atom_id res chain seq x y z
N LYS A 1 31.49 -1.76 4.59
CA LYS A 1 30.36 -1.53 3.67
C LYS A 1 30.63 -2.35 2.42
N ALA A 2 29.79 -3.32 2.08
CA ALA A 2 29.89 -3.99 0.79
C ALA A 2 29.15 -3.11 -0.23
N SER A 3 29.87 -2.43 -1.13
CA SER A 3 29.30 -1.76 -2.29
C SER A 3 29.10 -2.80 -3.40
N PHE A 4 27.96 -2.76 -4.06
CA PHE A 4 27.75 -3.49 -5.31
C PHE A 4 28.37 -2.64 -6.42
N GLU A 5 29.55 -3.03 -6.89
CA GLU A 5 30.31 -2.34 -7.95
C GLU A 5 30.45 -3.29 -9.16
N PRO A 6 29.42 -3.37 -10.02
CA PRO A 6 29.49 -4.22 -11.21
C PRO A 6 30.59 -3.71 -12.14
N ARG A 7 31.51 -4.60 -12.55
CA ARG A 7 32.52 -4.28 -13.58
C ARG A 7 32.00 -4.71 -14.94
N ILE A 8 31.56 -3.75 -15.73
CA ILE A 8 31.07 -3.99 -17.09
C ILE A 8 32.27 -4.00 -18.05
N PHE A 9 32.42 -5.09 -18.79
CA PHE A 9 33.37 -5.20 -19.89
C PHE A 9 32.62 -5.10 -21.21
N GLY A 10 33.17 -4.34 -22.16
CA GLY A 10 32.55 -4.14 -23.46
C GLY A 10 33.55 -4.23 -24.61
N LYS A 11 33.06 -4.60 -25.78
CA LYS A 11 33.77 -4.53 -27.05
C LYS A 11 33.33 -3.25 -27.77
N PHE A 12 34.30 -2.44 -28.16
CA PHE A 12 34.10 -1.30 -29.04
C PHE A 12 34.69 -1.64 -30.41
N GLU A 13 33.86 -1.57 -31.44
CA GLU A 13 34.25 -1.72 -32.83
C GLU A 13 33.94 -0.40 -33.54
N ALA A 14 34.89 0.12 -34.30
CA ALA A 14 34.68 1.28 -35.15
C ALA A 14 35.30 1.03 -36.52
N GLN A 15 34.58 1.40 -37.57
CA GLN A 15 35.03 1.27 -38.95
C GLN A 15 34.75 2.58 -39.69
N GLU A 16 35.77 3.09 -40.36
CA GLU A 16 35.61 4.22 -41.29
C GLU A 16 34.88 3.74 -42.55
N SER A 17 33.81 4.43 -42.89
CA SER A 17 33.03 4.20 -44.11
C SER A 17 33.54 5.08 -45.25
N ASN A 18 33.34 4.60 -46.48
CA ASN A 18 33.75 5.29 -47.70
C ASN A 18 33.06 6.67 -47.87
N ASP A 19 31.95 6.91 -47.16
CA ASP A 19 31.13 8.12 -47.26
C ASP A 19 31.51 9.23 -46.24
N ASN A 20 32.72 9.19 -45.67
CA ASN A 20 33.19 10.12 -44.63
C ASN A 20 32.35 10.08 -43.34
N HIS A 21 32.09 8.89 -42.82
CA HIS A 21 31.58 8.70 -41.46
C HIS A 21 32.26 7.51 -40.77
N VAL A 22 32.23 7.50 -39.44
CA VAL A 22 32.65 6.35 -38.64
C VAL A 22 31.42 5.60 -38.17
N GLU A 23 31.29 4.35 -38.59
CA GLU A 23 30.31 3.44 -38.01
C GLU A 23 30.91 2.87 -36.74
N TYR A 24 30.16 2.92 -35.64
CA TYR A 24 30.60 2.36 -34.37
C TYR A 24 29.57 1.36 -33.84
N LYS A 25 30.08 0.33 -33.17
CA LYS A 25 29.29 -0.67 -32.44
C LYS A 25 29.91 -0.88 -31.07
N VAL A 26 29.10 -0.65 -30.05
CA VAL A 26 29.44 -0.91 -28.65
C VAL A 26 28.60 -2.09 -28.20
N HIS A 27 29.27 -3.18 -27.86
CA HIS A 27 28.66 -4.34 -27.22
C HIS A 27 29.14 -4.41 -25.78
N LEU A 28 28.27 -4.06 -24.83
CA LEU A 28 28.51 -4.34 -23.42
C LEU A 28 28.05 -5.79 -23.18
N GLY A 29 29.03 -6.68 -23.18
CA GLY A 29 28.82 -8.12 -23.11
C GLY A 29 28.11 -8.55 -21.83
N PRO A 30 27.50 -9.75 -21.83
CA PRO A 30 26.60 -10.16 -20.77
C PRO A 30 27.33 -10.14 -19.43
N LEU A 31 27.04 -9.14 -18.60
CA LEU A 31 27.48 -9.11 -17.22
C LEU A 31 26.62 -10.13 -16.49
N ASN A 32 27.24 -11.27 -16.19
CA ASN A 32 26.65 -12.37 -15.43
C ASN A 32 27.15 -12.33 -13.99
N GLU A 33 26.74 -11.32 -13.23
CA GLU A 33 27.15 -11.18 -11.84
C GLU A 33 25.95 -11.36 -10.90
N LYS A 34 26.09 -12.24 -9.91
CA LYS A 34 25.07 -12.43 -8.84
C LYS A 34 23.65 -12.73 -9.39
N GLY A 35 23.58 -13.51 -10.47
CA GLY A 35 22.31 -13.91 -11.09
C GLY A 35 21.61 -12.80 -11.87
N VAL A 36 22.29 -11.68 -12.09
CA VAL A 36 21.90 -10.64 -13.04
C VAL A 36 22.54 -10.96 -14.37
N HIS A 37 21.76 -10.99 -15.45
CA HIS A 37 22.24 -10.97 -16.82
C HIS A 37 21.92 -9.59 -17.39
N LEU A 38 22.96 -8.82 -17.67
CA LEU A 38 22.83 -7.47 -18.23
C LEU A 38 23.57 -7.44 -19.56
N GLU A 39 22.88 -7.06 -20.62
CA GLU A 39 23.46 -6.84 -21.94
C GLU A 39 23.02 -5.49 -22.46
N ALA A 40 23.94 -4.76 -23.08
CA ALA A 40 23.60 -3.56 -23.83
C ALA A 40 24.34 -3.53 -25.16
N GLN A 41 23.61 -3.19 -26.22
CA GLN A 41 24.16 -3.04 -27.56
C GLN A 41 23.77 -1.66 -28.08
N VAL A 42 24.76 -0.93 -28.59
CA VAL A 42 24.54 0.37 -29.21
C VAL A 42 25.33 0.38 -30.51
N ALA A 43 24.70 0.73 -31.62
CA ALA A 43 25.40 1.04 -32.84
C ALA A 43 24.99 2.41 -33.36
N GLY A 44 25.85 3.06 -34.12
CA GLY A 44 25.56 4.34 -34.70
C GLY A 44 26.59 4.81 -35.72
N VAL A 45 26.36 6.02 -36.22
CA VAL A 45 27.18 6.70 -37.20
C VAL A 45 27.63 8.03 -36.62
N TYR A 46 28.93 8.26 -36.65
CA TYR A 46 29.57 9.52 -36.29
C TYR A 46 30.05 10.21 -37.58
N PRO A 47 29.42 11.33 -37.99
CA PRO A 47 29.83 12.05 -39.19
C PRO A 47 31.20 12.74 -39.00
N PHE A 48 32.06 12.71 -40.03
CA PHE A 48 33.25 13.58 -40.03
C PHE A 48 32.85 15.03 -40.35
N PRO A 49 33.47 16.03 -39.72
CA PRO A 49 33.02 17.42 -39.80
C PRO A 49 33.15 18.00 -41.22
N LYS A 50 32.02 18.34 -41.84
CA LYS A 50 31.92 19.31 -42.95
C LYS A 50 30.64 20.14 -42.78
N GLY A 51 30.73 21.27 -42.06
CA GLY A 51 29.60 22.20 -41.86
C GLY A 51 28.73 21.90 -40.64
N GLU A 52 28.11 22.94 -40.10
CA GLU A 52 27.74 23.14 -38.68
C GLU A 52 26.59 22.32 -38.05
N GLU A 53 26.23 21.12 -38.53
CA GLU A 53 25.21 20.31 -37.85
C GLU A 53 25.69 18.89 -37.52
N TYR A 54 25.97 18.65 -36.23
CA TYR A 54 26.28 17.34 -35.69
C TYR A 54 24.99 16.51 -35.56
N HIS A 55 24.68 15.70 -36.57
CA HIS A 55 23.64 14.68 -36.46
C HIS A 55 24.28 13.36 -36.02
N TYR A 56 24.33 13.12 -34.70
CA TYR A 56 24.68 11.81 -34.16
C TYR A 56 23.55 10.83 -34.49
N GLY A 57 23.79 9.90 -35.41
CA GLY A 57 22.82 8.86 -35.74
C GLY A 57 23.03 7.65 -34.84
N LEU A 58 22.17 7.45 -33.85
CA LEU A 58 22.01 6.10 -33.29
C LEU A 58 21.39 5.23 -34.40
N SER A 59 21.90 4.03 -34.60
CA SER A 59 21.37 3.06 -35.58
C SER A 59 20.71 1.87 -34.89
N THR A 60 21.20 1.45 -33.73
CA THR A 60 20.52 0.46 -32.87
C THR A 60 20.77 0.79 -31.39
N PHE A 61 19.80 0.49 -30.56
CA PHE A 61 19.93 0.52 -29.11
C PHE A 61 19.14 -0.66 -28.55
N LEU A 62 19.80 -1.49 -27.75
CA LEU A 62 19.20 -2.56 -26.98
C LEU A 62 19.80 -2.54 -25.58
N PHE A 63 18.93 -2.57 -24.59
CA PHE A 63 19.28 -2.84 -23.21
C PHE A 63 18.41 -4.01 -22.75
N SER A 64 19.03 -5.07 -22.25
CA SER A 64 18.33 -6.23 -21.68
C SER A 64 18.86 -6.49 -20.27
N LEU A 65 17.94 -6.58 -19.32
CA LEU A 65 18.17 -7.00 -17.95
C LEU A 65 17.30 -8.23 -17.69
N GLU A 66 17.94 -9.35 -17.42
CA GLU A 66 17.27 -10.58 -17.04
C GLU A 66 17.74 -11.02 -15.66
N LEU A 67 16.77 -11.32 -14.80
CA LEU A 67 16.97 -11.90 -13.49
C LEU A 67 16.24 -13.24 -13.49
N PRO A 68 16.84 -14.36 -13.93
CA PRO A 68 16.14 -15.65 -13.97
C PRO A 68 15.78 -16.18 -12.59
N LYS A 69 16.54 -15.77 -11.57
CA LYS A 69 16.34 -16.08 -10.15
C LYS A 69 16.47 -14.80 -9.33
N PHE A 70 15.37 -14.08 -9.20
CA PHE A 70 15.26 -12.81 -8.47
C PHE A 70 15.86 -12.89 -7.07
N GLN A 71 15.72 -14.03 -6.39
CA GLN A 71 16.24 -14.23 -5.05
C GLN A 71 17.77 -14.08 -4.94
N THR A 72 18.52 -14.30 -6.03
CA THR A 72 19.97 -14.11 -6.05
C THR A 72 20.36 -12.63 -5.89
N LEU A 73 19.60 -11.74 -6.54
CA LEU A 73 19.75 -10.29 -6.39
C LEU A 73 19.37 -9.87 -4.97
N VAL A 74 18.24 -10.37 -4.45
CA VAL A 74 17.78 -10.08 -3.09
C VAL A 74 18.84 -10.42 -2.05
N GLN A 75 19.44 -11.62 -2.11
CA GLN A 75 20.50 -12.02 -1.17
C GLN A 75 21.74 -11.13 -1.27
N SER A 76 22.09 -10.71 -2.49
CA SER A 76 23.23 -9.82 -2.74
C SER A 76 23.01 -8.42 -2.16
N LEU A 77 21.78 -7.92 -2.17
CA LEU A 77 21.43 -6.59 -1.69
C LEU A 77 21.03 -6.55 -0.20
N LYS A 78 20.78 -7.70 0.45
CA LYS A 78 20.23 -7.82 1.81
C LYS A 78 20.96 -6.99 2.89
N ARG A 79 22.26 -6.73 2.72
CA ARG A 79 23.10 -5.97 3.68
C ARG A 79 23.50 -4.57 3.17
N THR A 80 22.77 -4.06 2.18
CA THR A 80 23.02 -2.76 1.56
C THR A 80 21.84 -1.82 1.82
N ASN A 81 22.02 -0.52 1.58
CA ASN A 81 20.93 0.45 1.62
C ASN A 81 19.91 0.25 0.48
N SER A 82 20.21 -0.64 -0.46
CA SER A 82 19.36 -1.03 -1.59
C SER A 82 18.71 -2.39 -1.35
N ALA A 83 18.64 -2.85 -0.10
CA ALA A 83 17.94 -4.09 0.23
C ALA A 83 16.49 -4.03 -0.26
N VAL A 84 16.07 -5.08 -0.97
CA VAL A 84 14.68 -5.21 -1.44
C VAL A 84 13.77 -5.26 -0.22
N PRO A 85 12.69 -4.44 -0.16
CA PRO A 85 11.80 -4.44 0.98
C PRO A 85 10.94 -5.71 1.01
N ALA A 86 10.50 -6.07 2.22
CA ALA A 86 9.39 -6.97 2.34
C ALA A 86 8.13 -6.30 1.74
N PRO A 87 7.27 -7.06 1.05
CA PRO A 87 7.34 -8.51 0.99
C PRO A 87 8.09 -9.07 -0.24
N PHE A 88 8.51 -8.23 -1.18
CA PHE A 88 9.18 -8.67 -2.42
C PHE A 88 10.47 -9.45 -2.16
N ALA A 89 11.18 -9.18 -1.07
CA ALA A 89 12.40 -9.89 -0.69
C ALA A 89 12.20 -11.38 -0.28
N SER A 90 10.97 -11.85 -0.11
CA SER A 90 10.70 -13.28 0.10
C SER A 90 10.32 -14.02 -1.18
N MET A 91 10.20 -13.30 -2.30
CA MET A 91 9.76 -13.85 -3.58
C MET A 91 10.94 -14.34 -4.41
N ASP A 92 10.72 -15.40 -5.16
CA ASP A 92 11.65 -15.91 -6.17
C ASP A 92 10.98 -15.90 -7.56
N GLY A 93 11.70 -16.27 -8.61
CA GLY A 93 11.19 -16.30 -9.98
C GLY A 93 11.95 -15.34 -10.88
N SER A 94 11.32 -14.90 -11.98
CA SER A 94 12.02 -14.15 -13.02
C SER A 94 11.55 -12.70 -13.20
N VAL A 95 12.49 -11.84 -13.60
CA VAL A 95 12.22 -10.47 -14.03
C VAL A 95 12.98 -10.22 -15.32
N HIS A 96 12.30 -9.67 -16.31
CA HIS A 96 12.87 -9.30 -17.60
C HIS A 96 12.51 -7.85 -17.90
N LEU A 97 13.51 -7.03 -18.19
CA LEU A 97 13.36 -5.66 -18.66
C LEU A 97 14.13 -5.53 -19.97
N ARG A 98 13.46 -5.12 -21.03
CA ARG A 98 14.07 -4.86 -22.33
C ARG A 98 13.67 -3.49 -22.83
N VAL A 99 14.65 -2.70 -23.24
CA VAL A 99 14.47 -1.38 -23.84
C VAL A 99 15.19 -1.36 -25.19
N GLY A 100 14.47 -1.02 -26.25
CA GLY A 100 15.03 -0.96 -27.61
C GLY A 100 14.84 -2.25 -28.41
N ASN A 101 15.51 -2.31 -29.57
CA ASN A 101 15.35 -3.35 -30.58
C ASN A 101 16.70 -3.94 -30.98
N GLU A 102 16.73 -5.25 -31.26
CA GLU A 102 17.91 -5.95 -31.79
C GLU A 102 18.13 -5.62 -33.28
N ASP A 103 17.06 -5.60 -34.07
CA ASP A 103 17.15 -5.62 -35.54
C ASP A 103 16.52 -4.40 -36.24
N GLY A 104 16.39 -3.27 -35.54
CA GLY A 104 15.70 -2.09 -36.06
C GLY A 104 16.58 -0.85 -36.08
N ALA A 105 16.57 -0.12 -37.20
CA ALA A 105 17.06 1.25 -37.23
C ALA A 105 16.45 2.03 -36.07
N PHE A 106 17.31 2.66 -35.25
CA PHE A 106 16.89 3.52 -34.15
C PHE A 106 15.96 4.57 -34.73
N LYS A 107 14.71 4.50 -34.31
CA LYS A 107 13.75 5.57 -34.48
C LYS A 107 13.83 6.40 -33.20
N ASP A 108 13.32 7.63 -33.25
CA ASP A 108 13.11 8.47 -32.06
C ASP A 108 12.23 7.81 -30.97
N THR A 109 11.79 6.56 -31.18
CA THR A 109 10.98 5.75 -30.27
C THR A 109 11.65 4.40 -30.00
N LEU A 110 11.98 4.13 -28.74
CA LEU A 110 12.51 2.87 -28.25
C LEU A 110 11.41 2.10 -27.51
N PRO A 111 11.03 0.87 -27.92
CA PRO A 111 10.06 0.09 -27.16
C PRO A 111 10.60 -0.29 -25.79
N ILE A 112 9.72 -0.41 -24.80
CA ILE A 112 9.99 -0.92 -23.46
C ILE A 112 9.10 -2.14 -23.26
N SER A 113 9.68 -3.22 -22.72
CA SER A 113 8.92 -4.33 -22.17
C SER A 113 9.47 -4.68 -20.79
N PHE A 114 8.57 -4.90 -19.83
CA PHE A 114 8.92 -5.37 -18.50
C PHE A 114 7.96 -6.48 -18.10
N VAL A 115 8.51 -7.65 -17.79
CA VAL A 115 7.73 -8.83 -17.37
C VAL A 115 8.29 -9.30 -16.04
N SER A 116 7.41 -9.52 -15.07
CA SER A 116 7.78 -10.16 -13.81
C SER A 116 6.91 -11.39 -13.58
N ASN A 117 7.55 -12.47 -13.11
CA ASN A 117 6.92 -13.70 -12.67
C ASN A 117 7.52 -14.08 -11.32
N LEU A 118 7.10 -13.36 -10.29
CA LEU A 118 7.58 -13.54 -8.94
C LEU A 118 6.57 -14.34 -8.12
N ASP A 119 7.05 -15.28 -7.32
CA ASP A 119 6.22 -16.15 -6.49
C ASP A 119 6.91 -16.52 -5.17
N SER A 120 6.13 -16.78 -4.15
CA SER A 120 6.54 -17.30 -2.85
C SER A 120 5.44 -18.19 -2.30
N LYS A 121 5.64 -18.79 -1.12
CA LYS A 121 4.62 -19.64 -0.49
C LYS A 121 3.28 -18.92 -0.28
N GLU A 122 3.32 -17.61 -0.05
CA GLU A 122 2.15 -16.83 0.40
C GLU A 122 1.77 -15.72 -0.58
N GLN A 123 2.58 -15.48 -1.62
CA GLN A 123 2.49 -14.26 -2.43
C GLN A 123 2.94 -14.50 -3.86
N THR A 124 2.30 -13.80 -4.80
CA THR A 124 2.62 -13.89 -6.22
C THR A 124 2.54 -12.48 -6.82
N LEU A 125 3.42 -12.14 -7.75
CA LEU A 125 3.37 -10.91 -8.54
C LEU A 125 3.69 -11.26 -9.98
N LYS A 126 2.69 -11.11 -10.84
CA LYS A 126 2.81 -11.24 -12.29
C LYS A 126 2.42 -9.94 -12.95
N THR A 127 3.35 -9.35 -13.68
CA THR A 127 3.14 -8.10 -14.42
C THR A 127 3.59 -8.25 -15.85
N ASP A 128 2.85 -7.64 -16.77
CA ASP A 128 3.24 -7.44 -18.16
C ASP A 128 3.11 -5.96 -18.48
N SER A 129 4.24 -5.32 -18.73
CA SER A 129 4.37 -3.91 -19.00
C SER A 129 4.91 -3.71 -20.40
N LYS A 130 4.23 -2.88 -21.19
CA LYS A 130 4.64 -2.52 -22.55
C LYS A 130 4.58 -1.02 -22.72
N GLY A 131 5.57 -0.45 -23.38
CA GLY A 131 5.66 0.99 -23.57
C GLY A 131 6.70 1.38 -24.60
N SER A 132 7.05 2.65 -24.57
CA SER A 132 8.07 3.24 -25.42
C SER A 132 8.67 4.49 -24.79
N VAL A 133 9.96 4.70 -24.99
CA VAL A 133 10.64 5.98 -24.76
C VAL A 133 10.72 6.73 -26.07
N VAL A 134 10.11 7.90 -26.15
CA VAL A 134 10.28 8.83 -27.26
C VAL A 134 11.34 9.84 -26.87
N PHE A 135 12.45 9.88 -27.61
CA PHE A 135 13.52 10.85 -27.44
C PHE A 135 13.47 11.84 -28.59
N SER A 136 13.42 13.14 -28.30
CA SER A 136 13.49 14.19 -29.30
C SER A 136 14.82 14.93 -29.17
N PRO A 137 15.86 14.59 -29.97
CA PRO A 137 17.18 15.17 -29.86
C PRO A 137 17.18 16.71 -29.93
N SER A 138 16.36 17.26 -30.83
CA SER A 138 16.23 18.71 -31.05
C SER A 138 15.70 19.49 -29.85
N THR A 139 14.80 18.88 -29.07
CA THR A 139 14.19 19.53 -27.89
C THR A 139 14.77 19.03 -26.58
N LYS A 140 15.64 18.01 -26.62
CA LYS A 140 16.16 17.27 -25.45
C LYS A 140 15.06 16.75 -24.53
N LYS A 141 13.85 16.55 -25.06
CA LYS A 141 12.69 16.03 -24.32
C LYS A 141 12.64 14.52 -24.44
N MET A 142 12.31 13.88 -23.33
CA MET A 142 12.09 12.44 -23.23
C MET A 142 10.66 12.20 -22.75
N VAL A 143 9.89 11.47 -23.53
CA VAL A 143 8.53 11.06 -23.15
C VAL A 143 8.53 9.55 -22.98
N VAL A 144 8.37 9.10 -21.74
CA VAL A 144 8.19 7.67 -21.43
C VAL A 144 6.70 7.41 -21.37
N GLN A 145 6.20 6.55 -22.25
CA GLN A 145 4.79 6.20 -22.28
C GLN A 145 4.58 4.70 -22.26
N GLY A 146 3.50 4.22 -21.66
CA GLY A 146 3.25 2.79 -21.62
C GLY A 146 2.10 2.39 -20.73
N THR A 147 1.94 1.08 -20.58
CA THR A 147 0.92 0.47 -19.74
C THR A 147 1.52 -0.71 -18.99
N THR A 148 1.25 -0.79 -17.69
CA THR A 148 1.50 -1.96 -16.85
C THR A 148 0.18 -2.68 -16.62
N GLN A 149 0.10 -3.93 -17.04
CA GLN A 149 -0.97 -4.85 -16.66
C GLN A 149 -0.51 -5.72 -15.49
N ILE A 150 -1.15 -5.55 -14.34
CA ILE A 150 -1.01 -6.45 -13.19
C ILE A 150 -1.97 -7.62 -13.44
N GLN A 151 -1.40 -8.79 -13.72
CA GLN A 151 -2.16 -9.99 -14.06
C GLN A 151 -2.60 -10.74 -12.80
N ASN A 152 -1.67 -10.90 -11.86
CA ASN A 152 -1.92 -11.59 -10.60
C ASN A 152 -0.98 -11.03 -9.53
N PHE A 153 -1.54 -10.31 -8.57
CA PHE A 153 -0.86 -9.87 -7.37
C PHE A 153 -1.58 -10.46 -6.16
N ARG A 154 -1.03 -11.55 -5.64
CA ARG A 154 -1.48 -12.20 -4.41
C ARG A 154 -0.62 -11.72 -3.26
N PHE A 155 -1.24 -11.19 -2.22
CA PHE A 155 -0.56 -10.77 -1.01
C PHE A 155 -1.32 -11.26 0.21
N THR A 156 -0.60 -11.90 1.14
CA THR A 156 -1.15 -12.29 2.44
C THR A 156 -0.77 -11.23 3.47
N LEU A 157 -1.78 -10.61 4.09
CA LEU A 157 -1.56 -9.67 5.19
C LEU A 157 -0.92 -10.43 6.37
N PRO A 158 0.04 -9.82 7.08
CA PRO A 158 0.52 -10.38 8.33
C PRO A 158 -0.62 -10.47 9.34
N ASP A 159 -0.47 -11.28 10.39
CA ASP A 159 -1.41 -11.30 11.50
C ASP A 159 -1.51 -9.89 12.09
N LEU A 160 -2.63 -9.22 11.80
CA LEU A 160 -2.92 -7.90 12.33
C LEU A 160 -3.51 -8.11 13.71
N ASP A 161 -2.91 -7.48 14.71
CA ASP A 161 -3.58 -7.32 15.99
C ASP A 161 -4.81 -6.42 15.78
N ILE A 162 -5.98 -7.06 15.69
CA ILE A 162 -7.27 -6.39 15.47
C ILE A 162 -7.66 -5.44 16.61
N LEU A 163 -6.97 -5.53 17.75
CA LEU A 163 -7.15 -4.66 18.91
C LEU A 163 -6.13 -3.52 18.93
N ALA A 164 -5.03 -3.64 18.19
CA ALA A 164 -4.10 -2.54 18.01
C ALA A 164 -4.79 -1.42 17.20
N PRO A 165 -4.48 -0.14 17.47
CA PRO A 165 -4.92 0.97 16.65
C PRO A 165 -4.51 0.69 15.20
N ALA A 166 -5.35 1.12 14.26
CA ALA A 166 -5.03 1.02 12.85
C ALA A 166 -3.60 1.53 12.63
N PRO A 167 -2.69 0.72 12.05
CA PRO A 167 -1.30 1.13 11.91
C PRO A 167 -1.26 2.44 11.15
N GLY A 168 -0.57 3.44 11.71
CA GLY A 168 -0.40 4.71 11.02
C GLY A 168 0.24 4.45 9.66
N LEU A 169 -0.37 4.97 8.59
CA LEU A 169 0.21 4.95 7.25
C LEU A 169 1.46 5.83 7.25
N LYS A 170 2.61 5.25 7.59
CA LYS A 170 3.91 5.89 7.53
C LYS A 170 4.62 5.41 6.27
N THR A 171 5.15 6.34 5.49
CA THR A 171 6.06 6.00 4.39
C THR A 171 7.25 5.23 4.95
N ASP A 172 7.56 4.08 4.37
CA ASP A 172 8.73 3.30 4.76
C ASP A 172 9.99 4.17 4.62
N ALA A 173 10.82 4.24 5.66
CA ALA A 173 12.02 5.09 5.67
C ALA A 173 13.03 4.73 4.56
N ARG A 174 12.92 3.54 3.96
CA ARG A 174 13.69 3.12 2.77
C ARG A 174 13.19 3.75 1.48
N ILE A 175 11.93 4.22 1.44
CA ILE A 175 11.37 4.97 0.32
C ILE A 175 11.78 6.44 0.50
N ILE A 176 12.99 6.73 0.04
CA ILE A 176 13.51 8.10 0.01
C ILE A 176 12.77 8.84 -1.09
N SER A 177 11.86 9.73 -0.73
CA SER A 177 11.22 10.61 -1.69
C SER A 177 12.28 11.59 -2.21
N ALA A 178 12.35 11.82 -3.53
CA ALA A 178 13.39 12.67 -4.13
C ALA A 178 13.48 14.08 -3.51
N ARG A 179 12.38 14.58 -2.93
CA ARG A 179 12.30 15.85 -2.18
C ARG A 179 13.04 15.87 -0.83
N GLN A 180 13.41 14.70 -0.30
CA GLN A 180 14.05 14.56 1.02
C GLN A 180 15.54 14.25 0.93
N THR A 181 16.12 14.18 -0.26
CA THR A 181 17.57 14.12 -0.41
C THR A 181 18.14 15.45 0.08
N PRO A 182 18.85 15.52 1.22
CA PRO A 182 19.53 16.76 1.59
C PRO A 182 20.48 17.09 0.46
N THR A 183 20.35 18.31 -0.09
CA THR A 183 21.28 18.88 -1.05
C THR A 183 22.69 18.55 -0.56
N PRO A 184 23.53 17.85 -1.34
CA PRO A 184 24.88 17.55 -0.91
C PRO A 184 25.52 18.88 -0.52
N VAL A 185 25.91 19.00 0.76
CA VAL A 185 26.62 20.16 1.27
C VAL A 185 27.82 20.34 0.34
N PRO A 186 27.93 21.46 -0.39
CA PRO A 186 29.08 21.68 -1.25
C PRO A 186 30.30 21.55 -0.35
N LEU A 187 31.18 20.61 -0.69
CA LEU A 187 32.54 20.58 -0.16
C LEU A 187 33.04 22.02 -0.26
N LYS A 188 33.36 22.63 0.89
CA LYS A 188 33.97 23.96 0.96
C LYS A 188 35.28 23.92 0.18
N SER A 189 35.23 24.13 -1.13
CA SER A 189 36.33 24.64 -1.89
C SER A 189 36.32 26.15 -1.66
N GLU A 190 37.06 26.58 -0.64
CA GLU A 190 37.48 27.96 -0.54
C GLU A 190 38.17 28.33 -1.86
N ASN A 191 37.70 29.39 -2.52
CA ASN A 191 38.22 29.99 -3.75
C ASN A 191 37.59 29.55 -5.10
N LEU A 192 36.26 29.61 -5.22
CA LEU A 192 35.62 29.85 -6.52
C LEU A 192 34.24 30.52 -6.34
N ASP A 193 34.26 31.71 -5.75
CA ASP A 193 33.07 32.56 -5.67
C ASP A 193 32.82 33.33 -6.99
N MET A 194 31.53 33.47 -7.28
CA MET A 194 30.90 34.37 -8.27
C MET A 194 30.80 33.88 -9.72
N GLN A 195 29.94 32.90 -9.97
CA GLN A 195 28.98 32.94 -11.10
C GLN A 195 27.87 31.86 -11.09
N MET A 196 27.56 31.22 -9.96
CA MET A 196 26.34 30.40 -9.85
C MET A 196 25.19 31.19 -9.23
N ALA A 197 24.83 32.28 -9.92
CA ALA A 197 23.51 32.88 -9.77
C ALA A 197 22.48 31.83 -10.16
N GLN A 198 21.52 31.59 -9.26
CA GLN A 198 20.15 31.11 -9.52
C GLN A 198 19.91 30.56 -10.94
N LYS A 199 20.48 29.39 -11.27
CA LYS A 199 19.91 28.58 -12.35
C LYS A 199 18.60 28.06 -11.80
N GLU A 200 17.50 28.74 -12.15
CA GLU A 200 16.17 28.16 -12.13
C GLU A 200 16.32 26.72 -12.63
N HIS A 201 15.95 25.75 -11.80
CA HIS A 201 15.97 24.36 -12.22
C HIS A 201 15.02 24.26 -13.43
N GLU A 202 15.60 24.20 -14.64
CA GLU A 202 14.81 23.96 -15.85
C GLU A 202 13.92 22.74 -15.59
N PRO A 203 12.61 22.84 -15.88
CA PRO A 203 11.69 21.75 -15.63
C PRO A 203 12.23 20.48 -16.31
N SER A 204 12.31 19.40 -15.53
CA SER A 204 12.84 18.12 -16.00
C SER A 204 12.27 17.79 -17.37
N SER A 205 13.14 17.53 -18.34
CA SER A 205 12.74 17.26 -19.72
C SER A 205 12.05 15.90 -19.90
N LEU A 206 11.83 15.17 -18.81
CA LEU A 206 11.16 13.88 -18.74
C LEU A 206 9.65 14.04 -18.49
N LYS A 207 8.83 13.60 -19.44
CA LYS A 207 7.39 13.39 -19.23
C LYS A 207 7.09 11.90 -19.10
N LEU A 208 6.30 11.52 -18.08
CA LEU A 208 5.90 10.13 -17.83
C LEU A 208 4.39 9.96 -18.06
N ASN A 209 4.03 9.28 -19.13
CA ASN A 209 2.65 8.98 -19.52
C ASN A 209 2.38 7.48 -19.36
N TRP A 210 2.24 7.04 -18.11
CA TRP A 210 2.18 5.62 -17.80
C TRP A 210 0.85 5.23 -17.16
N LYS A 211 0.20 4.21 -17.72
CA LYS A 211 -1.08 3.69 -17.21
C LYS A 211 -0.86 2.40 -16.43
N ILE A 212 -1.45 2.28 -15.25
CA ILE A 212 -1.45 1.04 -14.48
C ILE A 212 -2.87 0.49 -14.52
N ARG A 213 -3.01 -0.78 -14.91
CA ARG A 213 -4.29 -1.49 -14.99
C ARG A 213 -4.13 -2.86 -14.36
N THR A 214 -5.17 -3.35 -13.70
CA THR A 214 -5.25 -4.72 -13.21
C THR A 214 -6.21 -5.52 -14.07
N SER A 215 -5.99 -6.82 -14.19
CA SER A 215 -7.03 -7.73 -14.67
C SER A 215 -8.18 -7.80 -13.65
N PRO A 216 -9.39 -8.28 -14.02
CA PRO A 216 -10.46 -8.48 -13.05
C PRO A 216 -10.02 -9.41 -11.92
N SER A 217 -10.18 -8.98 -10.67
CA SER A 217 -9.58 -9.66 -9.48
C SER A 217 -8.06 -9.88 -9.58
N GLY A 218 -7.36 -9.04 -10.34
CA GLY A 218 -5.92 -9.13 -10.58
C GLY A 218 -5.09 -8.85 -9.33
N ILE A 219 -5.68 -8.26 -8.29
CA ILE A 219 -5.10 -8.17 -6.96
C ILE A 219 -5.97 -8.95 -5.96
N GLN A 220 -5.35 -9.80 -5.15
CA GLN A 220 -5.99 -10.66 -4.17
C GLN A 220 -5.32 -10.49 -2.81
N ILE A 221 -6.05 -9.94 -1.84
CA ILE A 221 -5.57 -9.73 -0.48
C ILE A 221 -6.09 -10.84 0.43
N PHE A 222 -5.20 -11.67 0.94
CA PHE A 222 -5.53 -12.78 1.83
C PHE A 222 -5.33 -12.37 3.28
N TYR A 223 -6.32 -12.69 4.10
CA TYR A 223 -6.26 -12.54 5.55
C TYR A 223 -7.31 -13.47 6.17
N PRO A 224 -7.11 -14.07 7.36
CA PRO A 224 -7.97 -15.14 7.86
C PRO A 224 -9.47 -14.83 7.90
N ILE A 225 -9.83 -13.56 8.13
CA ILE A 225 -11.22 -13.10 8.20
C ILE A 225 -11.83 -12.79 6.82
N LEU A 226 -11.04 -12.71 5.76
CA LEU A 226 -11.51 -12.38 4.41
C LEU A 226 -11.80 -13.68 3.64
N LYS A 227 -13.03 -13.88 3.18
CA LYS A 227 -13.48 -15.09 2.48
C LYS A 227 -13.95 -14.78 1.06
N PRO A 228 -13.37 -15.46 0.04
CA PRO A 228 -12.13 -16.25 0.10
C PRO A 228 -10.87 -15.38 0.27
N TYR A 229 -10.95 -14.11 -0.12
CA TYR A 229 -9.94 -13.05 -0.05
C TYR A 229 -10.64 -11.71 -0.38
N ALA A 230 -9.96 -10.57 -0.22
CA ALA A 230 -10.46 -9.29 -0.73
C ALA A 230 -9.90 -9.03 -2.15
N PRO A 231 -10.73 -9.14 -3.20
CA PRO A 231 -10.35 -8.81 -4.57
C PRO A 231 -10.27 -7.31 -4.79
N MET A 232 -9.22 -6.84 -5.46
CA MET A 232 -9.04 -5.42 -5.78
C MET A 232 -8.65 -5.24 -7.25
N GLU A 233 -9.15 -4.14 -7.81
CA GLU A 233 -8.84 -3.64 -9.15
C GLU A 233 -8.26 -2.23 -9.03
N VAL A 234 -7.25 -1.92 -9.85
CA VAL A 234 -6.60 -0.61 -9.91
C VAL A 234 -6.56 -0.14 -11.36
N SER A 235 -6.98 1.09 -11.57
CA SER A 235 -6.87 1.80 -12.84
C SER A 235 -6.32 3.20 -12.57
N TRP A 236 -5.02 3.40 -12.81
CA TRP A 236 -4.34 4.66 -12.53
C TRP A 236 -3.69 5.24 -13.80
N ASP A 237 -3.80 6.55 -14.02
CA ASP A 237 -2.98 7.25 -15.02
C ASP A 237 -1.96 8.13 -14.30
N ILE A 238 -0.66 7.87 -14.51
CA ILE A 238 0.41 8.62 -13.84
C ILE A 238 0.58 10.00 -14.48
N ALA A 239 0.23 10.17 -15.75
CA ALA A 239 0.35 11.46 -16.44
C ALA A 239 -0.74 12.45 -16.02
N ASP A 240 -1.88 11.93 -15.60
CA ASP A 240 -3.03 12.71 -15.21
C ASP A 240 -3.29 12.51 -13.71
N GLU A 241 -2.78 13.45 -12.91
CA GLU A 241 -2.98 13.47 -11.46
C GLU A 241 -4.47 13.50 -11.07
N LYS A 242 -5.38 13.73 -12.03
CA LYS A 242 -6.83 13.77 -11.84
C LYS A 242 -7.56 12.47 -12.22
N SER A 243 -6.87 11.41 -12.62
CA SER A 243 -7.52 10.14 -12.96
C SER A 243 -6.88 8.92 -12.30
N GLY A 244 -7.67 8.31 -11.42
CA GLY A 244 -7.30 7.09 -10.71
C GLY A 244 -8.51 6.47 -10.06
N GLU A 245 -8.57 5.14 -10.06
CA GLU A 245 -9.60 4.36 -9.39
C GLU A 245 -8.99 3.10 -8.77
N ILE A 246 -9.38 2.83 -7.53
CA ILE A 246 -9.16 1.59 -6.82
C ILE A 246 -10.53 1.05 -6.43
N LYS A 247 -10.85 -0.16 -6.86
CA LYS A 247 -12.14 -0.80 -6.61
C LYS A 247 -11.92 -2.12 -5.92
N ILE A 248 -12.50 -2.29 -4.74
CA ILE A 248 -12.58 -3.58 -4.06
C ILE A 248 -13.89 -4.24 -4.47
N LEU A 249 -13.78 -5.41 -5.10
CA LEU A 249 -14.94 -6.18 -5.56
C LEU A 249 -15.63 -6.89 -4.38
N PRO A 250 -16.85 -7.42 -4.55
CA PRO A 250 -17.55 -8.04 -3.45
C PRO A 250 -16.78 -9.21 -2.81
N PHE A 251 -16.77 -9.25 -1.48
CA PHE A 251 -16.24 -10.38 -0.70
C PHE A 251 -16.93 -10.46 0.66
N THR A 252 -16.66 -11.53 1.41
CA THR A 252 -17.24 -11.73 2.75
C THR A 252 -16.17 -11.57 3.82
N ILE A 253 -16.48 -10.84 4.88
CA ILE A 253 -15.74 -10.82 6.13
C ILE A 253 -16.43 -11.80 7.07
N GLU A 254 -15.71 -12.83 7.51
CA GLU A 254 -16.15 -13.77 8.53
C GLU A 254 -15.24 -13.66 9.75
N PHE A 255 -15.82 -13.26 10.88
CA PHE A 255 -15.11 -13.20 12.14
C PHE A 255 -15.99 -13.79 13.25
N LEU A 256 -15.44 -14.76 13.97
CA LEU A 256 -16.18 -15.60 14.93
C LEU A 256 -17.44 -16.18 14.27
N ASN A 257 -18.61 -15.85 14.80
CA ASN A 257 -19.90 -16.37 14.33
C ASN A 257 -20.70 -15.36 13.49
N ARG A 258 -20.08 -14.28 13.02
CA ARG A 258 -20.75 -13.28 12.16
C ARG A 258 -20.13 -13.23 10.78
N LYS A 259 -20.98 -12.85 9.83
CA LYS A 259 -20.62 -12.61 8.45
C LYS A 259 -21.06 -11.19 8.08
N ALA A 260 -20.22 -10.48 7.36
CA ALA A 260 -20.55 -9.23 6.72
C ALA A 260 -20.10 -9.31 5.26
N LYS A 261 -20.96 -8.90 4.33
CA LYS A 261 -20.65 -8.87 2.91
C LYS A 261 -20.23 -7.46 2.53
N VAL A 262 -19.01 -7.28 2.06
CA VAL A 262 -18.62 -6.05 1.38
C VAL A 262 -19.18 -6.14 -0.03
N GLU A 263 -20.06 -5.23 -0.42
CA GLU A 263 -20.64 -5.20 -1.77
C GLU A 263 -19.79 -4.39 -2.73
N ASN A 264 -19.31 -3.25 -2.27
CA ASN A 264 -18.35 -2.44 -3.00
C ASN A 264 -17.56 -1.59 -2.01
N LEU A 265 -16.32 -1.29 -2.38
CA LEU A 265 -15.57 -0.18 -1.83
C LEU A 265 -14.77 0.42 -2.98
N ARG A 266 -14.93 1.71 -3.20
CA ARG A 266 -14.32 2.41 -4.32
C ARG A 266 -13.61 3.64 -3.79
N TYR A 267 -12.40 3.86 -4.29
CA TYR A 267 -11.63 5.09 -4.12
C TYR A 267 -11.33 5.62 -5.51
N TYR A 268 -11.66 6.86 -5.82
CA TYR A 268 -11.44 7.41 -7.15
C TYR A 268 -11.18 8.91 -7.11
N ILE A 269 -10.51 9.44 -8.12
CA ILE A 269 -10.37 10.88 -8.35
C ILE A 269 -11.37 11.28 -9.43
N ASN A 270 -12.18 12.30 -9.15
CA ASN A 270 -13.13 12.82 -10.13
C ASN A 270 -12.38 13.81 -11.06
N PRO A 271 -12.49 13.69 -12.38
CA PRO A 271 -11.86 14.66 -13.29
C PRO A 271 -12.29 16.12 -13.04
N ASP A 272 -13.54 16.32 -12.61
CA ASP A 272 -14.13 17.64 -12.35
C ASP A 272 -13.75 18.20 -10.97
N ASP A 273 -13.43 17.31 -10.03
CA ASP A 273 -13.03 17.62 -8.66
C ASP A 273 -11.81 16.74 -8.30
N PRO A 274 -10.58 17.27 -8.40
CA PRO A 274 -9.34 16.51 -8.25
C PRO A 274 -9.04 16.12 -6.79
N THR A 275 -10.08 15.98 -5.97
CA THR A 275 -10.01 15.43 -4.63
C THR A 275 -10.25 13.93 -4.67
N PHE A 276 -9.74 13.24 -3.64
CA PHE A 276 -9.98 11.82 -3.49
C PHE A 276 -11.41 11.59 -2.99
N HIS A 277 -12.17 10.85 -3.77
CA HIS A 277 -13.50 10.38 -3.40
C HIS A 277 -13.46 8.93 -2.95
N TYR A 278 -14.37 8.58 -2.05
CA TYR A 278 -14.61 7.20 -1.68
C TYR A 278 -16.08 6.94 -1.38
N GLU A 279 -16.49 5.73 -1.72
CA GLU A 279 -17.83 5.23 -1.47
C GLU A 279 -17.75 3.72 -1.19
N GLY A 280 -18.65 3.21 -0.37
CA GLY A 280 -18.68 1.79 -0.09
C GLY A 280 -19.96 1.36 0.58
N ARG A 281 -20.25 0.06 0.48
CA ARG A 281 -21.39 -0.57 1.14
C ARG A 281 -21.00 -1.91 1.74
N ILE A 282 -21.38 -2.08 3.00
CA ILE A 282 -21.24 -3.32 3.74
C ILE A 282 -22.61 -3.76 4.21
N VAL A 283 -22.92 -5.04 4.03
CA VAL A 283 -24.19 -5.66 4.36
C VAL A 283 -23.97 -6.66 5.48
N VAL A 284 -24.67 -6.47 6.59
CA VAL A 284 -24.61 -7.35 7.76
C VAL A 284 -25.97 -8.05 7.91
N PRO A 285 -26.10 -9.30 7.46
CA PRO A 285 -27.32 -10.07 7.67
C PRO A 285 -27.48 -10.43 9.15
N LYS A 286 -28.69 -10.23 9.67
CA LYS A 286 -29.16 -10.66 10.99
C LYS A 286 -30.44 -11.49 10.81
N THR A 287 -30.87 -12.19 11.86
CA THR A 287 -32.01 -13.12 11.78
C THR A 287 -33.27 -12.48 11.21
N GLU A 288 -33.58 -11.24 11.62
CA GLU A 288 -34.82 -10.54 11.27
C GLU A 288 -34.57 -9.23 10.51
N TYR A 289 -33.31 -8.85 10.32
CA TYR A 289 -32.93 -7.56 9.76
C TYR A 289 -31.73 -7.72 8.83
N THR A 290 -31.69 -6.91 7.78
CA THR A 290 -30.46 -6.68 7.01
C THR A 290 -30.00 -5.26 7.28
N ILE A 291 -28.77 -5.11 7.78
CA ILE A 291 -28.20 -3.81 8.11
C ILE A 291 -27.22 -3.42 7.00
N TYR A 292 -27.39 -2.21 6.47
CA TYR A 292 -26.54 -1.62 5.44
C TYR A 292 -25.71 -0.52 6.06
N ILE A 293 -24.40 -0.62 5.92
CA ILE A 293 -23.42 0.37 6.36
C ILE A 293 -22.85 1.00 5.10
N ASP A 294 -23.30 2.22 4.80
CA ASP A 294 -22.81 3.03 3.69
C ASP A 294 -21.65 3.92 4.16
N ILE A 295 -20.58 3.93 3.39
CA ILE A 295 -19.42 4.80 3.53
C ILE A 295 -19.57 5.87 2.47
N ILE A 296 -19.74 7.11 2.90
CA ILE A 296 -19.95 8.23 1.98
C ILE A 296 -18.93 9.30 2.34
N GLN A 297 -18.47 10.01 1.33
CA GLN A 297 -17.64 11.18 1.54
C GLN A 297 -18.46 12.38 2.05
N ASP A 298 -17.94 13.04 3.09
CA ASP A 298 -18.48 14.28 3.65
C ASP A 298 -17.34 15.30 3.76
N GLY A 299 -17.13 16.07 2.69
CA GLY A 299 -15.95 16.91 2.52
C GLY A 299 -14.67 16.07 2.42
N GLU A 300 -13.66 16.39 3.25
CA GLU A 300 -12.40 15.65 3.31
C GLU A 300 -12.46 14.38 4.18
N LYS A 301 -13.57 14.11 4.89
CA LYS A 301 -13.65 13.07 5.94
C LYS A 301 -14.76 12.06 5.69
N PRO A 302 -14.53 10.76 6.01
CA PRO A 302 -15.55 9.74 5.80
C PRO A 302 -16.70 9.93 6.78
N LYS A 303 -17.91 9.70 6.27
CA LYS A 303 -19.13 9.59 7.05
C LYS A 303 -19.72 8.19 6.87
N ILE A 304 -20.07 7.59 7.99
CA ILE A 304 -20.76 6.30 8.03
C ILE A 304 -22.25 6.60 8.17
N ARG A 305 -23.06 5.99 7.31
CA ARG A 305 -24.53 6.02 7.42
C ARG A 305 -25.02 4.59 7.55
N MET A 306 -25.83 4.33 8.56
CA MET A 306 -26.42 3.01 8.78
C MET A 306 -27.91 3.04 8.43
N THR A 307 -28.38 2.04 7.70
CA THR A 307 -29.79 1.82 7.39
C THR A 307 -30.14 0.34 7.56
N SER A 308 -31.42 -0.01 7.61
CA SER A 308 -31.84 -1.41 7.72
C SER A 308 -33.08 -1.73 6.88
N SER A 309 -33.28 -3.02 6.64
CA SER A 309 -34.51 -3.58 6.10
C SER A 309 -34.96 -4.76 6.99
N PRO A 310 -36.14 -4.72 7.63
CA PRO A 310 -37.07 -3.57 7.71
C PRO A 310 -36.45 -2.28 8.31
N PRO A 311 -37.01 -1.10 8.03
CA PRO A 311 -36.44 0.18 8.48
C PRO A 311 -36.50 0.30 10.00
N LEU A 312 -35.37 0.67 10.62
CA LEU A 312 -35.21 0.89 12.04
C LEU A 312 -34.64 2.29 12.31
N ALA A 313 -34.86 2.81 13.52
CA ALA A 313 -34.15 3.98 13.98
C ALA A 313 -32.65 3.67 14.17
N GLU A 314 -31.77 4.67 14.04
CA GLU A 314 -30.32 4.46 14.13
C GLU A 314 -29.88 3.78 15.45
N SER A 315 -30.49 4.15 16.57
CA SER A 315 -30.25 3.52 17.87
C SER A 315 -30.60 2.03 17.88
N ASP A 316 -31.69 1.64 17.22
CA ASP A 316 -32.10 0.23 17.08
C ASP A 316 -31.14 -0.52 16.15
N ILE A 317 -30.66 0.11 15.09
CA ILE A 317 -29.66 -0.49 14.19
C ILE A 317 -28.38 -0.83 14.98
N ILE A 318 -27.87 0.12 15.78
CA ILE A 318 -26.68 -0.08 16.61
C ILE A 318 -26.94 -1.18 17.65
N SER A 319 -28.13 -1.17 18.28
CA SER A 319 -28.54 -2.19 19.24
C SER A 319 -28.54 -3.60 18.61
N VAL A 320 -29.12 -3.74 17.42
CA VAL A 320 -29.17 -5.03 16.70
C VAL A 320 -27.77 -5.45 16.22
N LEU A 321 -26.91 -4.50 15.85
CA LEU A 321 -25.52 -4.80 15.51
C LEU A 321 -24.78 -5.40 16.69
N LEU A 322 -24.80 -4.73 17.85
CA LEU A 322 -24.02 -5.11 19.04
C LEU A 322 -24.64 -6.29 19.80
N PHE A 323 -25.94 -6.21 20.09
CA PHE A 323 -26.64 -7.09 21.03
C PHE A 323 -27.66 -8.01 20.36
N ASN A 324 -27.95 -7.83 19.07
CA ASN A 324 -28.96 -8.60 18.33
C ASN A 324 -30.39 -8.41 18.89
N GLN A 325 -30.65 -7.24 19.47
CA GLN A 325 -31.92 -6.82 20.08
C GLN A 325 -32.20 -5.35 19.74
N THR A 326 -33.46 -4.92 19.79
CA THR A 326 -33.85 -3.51 19.59
C THR A 326 -33.62 -2.69 20.86
N ALA A 327 -33.53 -1.36 20.76
CA ALA A 327 -33.21 -0.52 21.91
C ALA A 327 -34.26 -0.61 23.03
N ALA A 328 -35.51 -0.94 22.69
CA ALA A 328 -36.60 -1.11 23.67
C ALA A 328 -36.45 -2.38 24.53
N GLU A 329 -35.67 -3.36 24.08
CA GLU A 329 -35.45 -4.63 24.76
C GLU A 329 -34.19 -4.60 25.64
N LEU A 330 -33.37 -3.56 25.50
CA LEU A 330 -32.11 -3.40 26.21
C LEU A 330 -32.34 -2.96 27.66
N ASP A 331 -31.46 -3.42 28.55
CA ASP A 331 -31.38 -2.87 29.89
C ASP A 331 -30.69 -1.49 29.90
N SER A 332 -30.69 -0.83 31.07
CA SER A 332 -30.08 0.51 31.20
C SER A 332 -28.58 0.54 30.87
N SER A 333 -27.86 -0.57 31.09
CA SER A 333 -26.42 -0.65 30.84
C SER A 333 -26.11 -0.85 29.35
N ASP A 334 -26.91 -1.68 28.66
CA ASP A 334 -26.81 -1.87 27.22
C ASP A 334 -27.23 -0.60 26.46
N THR A 335 -28.27 0.09 26.94
CA THR A 335 -28.70 1.39 26.39
C THR A 335 -27.57 2.42 26.45
N SER A 336 -26.82 2.48 27.55
CA SER A 336 -25.66 3.38 27.67
C SER A 336 -24.53 3.02 26.70
N SER A 337 -24.40 1.74 26.36
CA SER A 337 -23.42 1.24 25.39
C SER A 337 -23.78 1.61 23.96
N VAL A 338 -25.07 1.56 23.62
CA VAL A 338 -25.59 2.04 22.34
C VAL A 338 -25.35 3.55 22.19
N ALA A 339 -25.68 4.34 23.21
CA ALA A 339 -25.45 5.79 23.19
C ALA A 339 -23.96 6.15 23.06
N SER A 340 -23.09 5.43 23.77
CA SER A 340 -21.63 5.58 23.66
C SER A 340 -21.12 5.22 22.28
N THR A 341 -21.62 4.14 21.69
CA THR A 341 -21.25 3.71 20.33
C THR A 341 -21.72 4.73 19.30
N GLN A 342 -22.96 5.20 19.39
CA GLN A 342 -23.51 6.23 18.51
C GLN A 342 -22.68 7.51 18.58
N SER A 343 -22.32 7.94 19.80
CA SER A 343 -21.45 9.09 20.01
C SER A 343 -20.06 8.87 19.40
N ALA A 344 -19.48 7.67 19.55
CA ALA A 344 -18.18 7.37 18.98
C ALA A 344 -18.19 7.33 17.44
N VAL A 345 -19.27 6.82 16.83
CA VAL A 345 -19.47 6.86 15.37
C VAL A 345 -19.64 8.30 14.88
N ALA A 346 -20.48 9.09 15.55
CA ALA A 346 -20.69 10.50 15.21
C ALA A 346 -19.40 11.33 15.33
N ASN A 347 -18.57 11.02 16.32
CA ASN A 347 -17.25 11.65 16.52
C ASN A 347 -16.14 11.00 15.68
N ARG A 348 -16.45 10.01 14.83
CA ARG A 348 -15.49 9.29 13.97
C ARG A 348 -14.37 8.58 14.75
N ALA A 349 -14.60 8.29 16.03
CA ALA A 349 -13.68 7.55 16.88
C ALA A 349 -13.72 6.03 16.64
N LEU A 350 -14.78 5.53 16.00
CA LEU A 350 -14.90 4.12 15.61
C LEU A 350 -14.86 3.97 14.10
N GLY A 351 -13.90 3.17 13.63
CA GLY A 351 -13.87 2.67 12.27
C GLY A 351 -14.86 1.53 12.06
N ILE A 352 -15.15 1.26 10.79
CA ILE A 352 -16.07 0.20 10.35
C ILE A 352 -15.61 -1.18 10.81
N PHE A 353 -14.31 -1.47 10.67
CA PHE A 353 -13.75 -2.72 11.17
C PHE A 353 -13.99 -2.89 12.67
N THR A 354 -13.85 -1.83 13.46
CA THR A 354 -14.14 -1.88 14.89
C THR A 354 -15.61 -2.21 15.15
N ILE A 355 -16.55 -1.56 14.45
CA ILE A 355 -18.00 -1.83 14.58
C ILE A 355 -18.30 -3.30 14.22
N LEU A 356 -17.72 -3.80 13.13
CA LEU A 356 -17.87 -5.20 12.71
C LEU A 356 -17.30 -6.16 13.75
N THR A 357 -16.10 -5.91 14.26
CA THR A 357 -15.45 -6.72 15.32
C THR A 357 -16.26 -6.73 16.62
N LEU A 358 -16.83 -5.59 17.02
CA LEU A 358 -17.71 -5.52 18.19
C LEU A 358 -19.00 -6.29 17.96
N SER A 359 -19.65 -6.13 16.80
CA SER A 359 -20.89 -6.83 16.47
C SER A 359 -20.75 -8.36 16.41
N SER A 360 -19.52 -8.84 16.31
CA SER A 360 -19.16 -10.25 16.19
C SER A 360 -18.60 -10.87 17.45
N THR A 361 -18.34 -10.06 18.47
CA THR A 361 -18.00 -10.52 19.81
C THR A 361 -19.22 -10.41 20.73
N PRO A 362 -19.31 -11.20 21.82
CA PRO A 362 -20.38 -11.05 22.80
C PRO A 362 -20.08 -9.82 23.66
N VAL A 363 -20.36 -8.63 23.13
CA VAL A 363 -20.15 -7.35 23.82
C VAL A 363 -21.09 -7.27 25.02
N GLU A 364 -20.54 -6.87 26.17
CA GLU A 364 -21.29 -6.56 27.39
C GLU A 364 -21.40 -5.06 27.62
N ALA A 365 -20.41 -4.27 27.17
CA ALA A 365 -20.48 -2.82 27.30
C ALA A 365 -19.55 -2.12 26.31
N VAL A 366 -19.94 -0.91 25.90
CA VAL A 366 -19.09 0.02 25.15
C VAL A 366 -19.13 1.37 25.85
N ASN A 367 -17.98 1.95 26.15
CA ASN A 367 -17.89 3.28 26.74
C ASN A 367 -17.06 4.19 25.84
N PHE A 368 -17.53 5.41 25.62
CA PHE A 368 -16.81 6.42 24.88
C PHE A 368 -16.94 7.76 25.58
N ASN A 369 -15.82 8.43 25.80
CA ASN A 369 -15.79 9.80 26.31
C ASN A 369 -15.35 10.75 25.18
N ALA A 370 -16.29 11.55 24.65
CA ALA A 370 -16.02 12.46 23.55
C ALA A 370 -15.03 13.59 23.90
N ALA A 371 -14.92 13.97 25.18
CA ALA A 371 -13.99 15.02 25.61
C ALA A 371 -12.54 14.56 25.66
N THR A 372 -12.30 13.29 26.02
CA THR A 372 -10.95 12.71 26.11
C THR A 372 -10.59 11.82 24.92
N GLY A 373 -11.54 11.48 24.05
CA GLY A 373 -11.35 10.52 22.96
C GLY A 373 -11.19 9.07 23.43
N VAL A 374 -11.27 8.80 24.74
CA VAL A 374 -11.02 7.47 25.30
C VAL A 374 -12.18 6.54 24.97
N TYR A 375 -11.83 5.38 24.42
CA TYR A 375 -12.74 4.33 24.02
C TYR A 375 -12.47 3.06 24.81
N SER A 376 -13.51 2.32 25.22
CA SER A 376 -13.35 0.97 25.75
C SER A 376 -14.54 0.05 25.41
N ALA A 377 -14.27 -1.23 25.18
CA ALA A 377 -15.25 -2.26 24.96
C ALA A 377 -15.01 -3.44 25.90
N ARG A 378 -16.06 -3.95 26.54
CA ARG A 378 -16.05 -5.18 27.32
C ARG A 378 -16.74 -6.29 26.54
N VAL A 379 -16.07 -7.43 26.41
CA VAL A 379 -16.54 -8.62 25.70
C VAL A 379 -16.46 -9.84 26.61
N LYS A 380 -17.45 -10.74 26.50
CA LYS A 380 -17.51 -11.99 27.25
C LYS A 380 -16.78 -13.09 26.48
N LEU A 381 -15.85 -13.78 27.16
CA LEU A 381 -15.05 -14.86 26.58
C LEU A 381 -15.55 -16.27 26.98
N GLY A 382 -16.50 -16.35 27.91
CA GLY A 382 -17.09 -17.61 28.41
C GLY A 382 -16.69 -17.94 29.85
N GLN A 383 -17.44 -18.82 30.53
CA GLN A 383 -17.17 -19.26 31.92
C GLN A 383 -16.98 -18.12 32.95
N GLY A 384 -17.66 -16.99 32.75
CA GLY A 384 -17.51 -15.81 33.61
C GLY A 384 -16.19 -15.05 33.45
N LEU A 385 -15.45 -15.29 32.36
CA LEU A 385 -14.33 -14.49 31.90
C LEU A 385 -14.83 -13.39 30.96
N THR A 386 -14.38 -12.16 31.20
CA THR A 386 -14.60 -11.01 30.35
C THR A 386 -13.26 -10.38 30.00
N ALA A 387 -13.12 -9.85 28.80
CA ALA A 387 -12.00 -9.01 28.40
C ALA A 387 -12.52 -7.59 28.17
N THR A 388 -11.80 -6.59 28.65
CA THR A 388 -12.03 -5.19 28.35
C THR A 388 -10.85 -4.69 27.54
N VAL A 389 -11.11 -4.10 26.39
CA VAL A 389 -10.10 -3.49 25.54
C VAL A 389 -10.39 -1.99 25.54
N GLY A 390 -9.41 -1.19 25.92
CA GLY A 390 -9.50 0.27 25.98
C GLY A 390 -8.36 0.93 25.24
N THR A 391 -8.63 2.06 24.61
CA THR A 391 -7.62 2.87 23.93
C THR A 391 -7.82 4.35 24.30
N ASP A 392 -6.76 4.93 24.84
CA ASP A 392 -6.52 6.38 24.81
C ASP A 392 -5.61 6.61 23.60
N TRP A 393 -6.19 7.09 22.49
CA TRP A 393 -5.54 7.16 21.17
C TRP A 393 -4.19 7.89 21.18
N ASP A 394 -3.98 8.80 22.13
CA ASP A 394 -2.77 9.61 22.24
C ASP A 394 -1.76 9.07 23.29
N LYS A 395 -2.14 8.11 24.15
CA LYS A 395 -1.36 7.80 25.36
C LYS A 395 -1.19 6.32 25.65
N SER A 396 -2.23 5.50 25.57
CA SER A 396 -2.09 4.11 26.00
C SER A 396 -3.15 3.16 25.43
N GLN A 397 -2.75 1.90 25.29
CA GLN A 397 -3.66 0.78 25.06
C GLN A 397 -3.78 -0.02 26.34
N GLU A 398 -4.99 -0.42 26.69
CA GLU A 398 -5.29 -1.23 27.86
C GLU A 398 -6.05 -2.49 27.44
N VAL A 399 -5.59 -3.65 27.89
CA VAL A 399 -6.31 -4.91 27.80
C VAL A 399 -6.48 -5.46 29.20
N ALA A 400 -7.70 -5.57 29.69
CA ALA A 400 -8.02 -6.12 31.00
C ALA A 400 -8.80 -7.43 30.88
N LEU A 401 -8.26 -8.51 31.42
CA LEU A 401 -8.97 -9.78 31.61
C LEU A 401 -9.57 -9.81 33.01
N ARG A 402 -10.84 -10.20 33.12
CA ARG A 402 -11.56 -10.30 34.39
C ARG A 402 -12.27 -11.64 34.47
N LYS A 403 -11.88 -12.50 35.41
CA LYS A 403 -12.52 -13.79 35.68
C LYS A 403 -13.22 -13.77 37.04
N ARG A 404 -14.50 -14.11 37.06
CA ARG A 404 -15.20 -14.37 38.33
C ARG A 404 -14.78 -15.73 38.89
N LEU A 405 -14.21 -15.74 40.10
CA LEU A 405 -13.79 -16.97 40.80
C LEU A 405 -14.89 -17.53 41.71
N GLY A 406 -15.86 -16.70 42.10
CA GLY A 406 -17.00 -17.09 42.92
C GLY A 406 -18.00 -15.96 43.10
N ARG A 407 -18.93 -16.09 44.06
CA ARG A 407 -19.96 -15.06 44.30
C ARG A 407 -19.33 -13.70 44.62
N ASN A 408 -18.26 -13.69 45.40
CA ASN A 408 -17.65 -12.48 45.94
C ASN A 408 -16.20 -12.23 45.47
N PHE A 409 -15.61 -13.12 44.67
CA PHE A 409 -14.21 -13.01 44.24
C PHE A 409 -14.09 -12.85 42.73
N VAL A 410 -13.23 -11.93 42.30
CA VAL A 410 -12.84 -11.72 40.91
C VAL A 410 -11.33 -11.62 40.82
N LEU A 411 -10.76 -12.27 39.82
CA LEU A 411 -9.40 -12.05 39.36
C LEU A 411 -9.43 -11.06 38.19
N SER A 412 -8.72 -9.95 38.28
CA SER A 412 -8.52 -9.02 37.18
C SER A 412 -7.04 -8.96 36.82
N THR A 413 -6.72 -8.89 35.53
CA THR A 413 -5.37 -8.72 35.01
C THR A 413 -5.42 -7.65 33.94
N VAL A 414 -4.72 -6.55 34.16
CA VAL A 414 -4.67 -5.40 33.27
C VAL A 414 -3.27 -5.34 32.66
N PHE A 415 -3.22 -5.30 31.34
CA PHE A 415 -2.05 -5.05 30.53
C PHE A 415 -2.19 -3.64 29.97
N GLN A 416 -1.28 -2.75 30.31
CA GLN A 416 -1.27 -1.38 29.80
C GLN A 416 0.06 -1.11 29.10
N THR A 417 -0.03 -0.67 27.85
CA THR A 417 1.12 -0.25 27.03
C THR A 417 1.04 1.25 26.84
N ASP A 418 2.06 1.97 27.33
CA ASP A 418 2.24 3.38 27.03
C ASP A 418 2.88 3.50 25.64
N GLN A 419 2.21 4.21 24.74
CA GLN A 419 2.67 4.32 23.35
C GLN A 419 3.90 5.23 23.17
N ASN A 420 4.14 6.16 24.10
CA ASN A 420 5.28 7.06 24.01
C ASN A 420 6.57 6.42 24.51
N THR A 421 6.46 5.55 25.51
CA THR A 421 7.62 4.89 26.13
C THR A 421 7.79 3.43 25.70
N ASN A 422 6.80 2.84 25.03
CA ASN A 422 6.67 1.39 24.82
C ASN A 422 6.78 0.57 26.11
N ALA A 423 6.59 1.20 27.28
CA ALA A 423 6.64 0.52 28.56
C ALA A 423 5.35 -0.30 28.73
N GLN A 424 5.53 -1.60 28.95
CA GLN A 424 4.43 -2.51 29.26
C GLN A 424 4.34 -2.68 30.77
N THR A 425 3.16 -2.40 31.32
CA THR A 425 2.85 -2.69 32.73
C THR A 425 1.78 -3.75 32.79
N THR A 426 2.02 -4.78 33.61
CA THR A 426 1.03 -5.82 33.91
C THR A 426 0.67 -5.72 35.38
N LYS A 427 -0.63 -5.63 35.66
CA LYS A 427 -1.17 -5.62 37.03
C LYS A 427 -2.18 -6.75 37.16
N THR A 428 -1.94 -7.67 38.10
CA THR A 428 -2.90 -8.72 38.44
C THR A 428 -3.41 -8.47 39.85
N LEU A 429 -4.73 -8.43 40.00
CA LEU A 429 -5.45 -8.12 41.23
C LEU A 429 -6.48 -9.22 41.51
N ILE A 430 -6.63 -9.60 42.78
CA ILE A 430 -7.76 -10.40 43.25
C ILE A 430 -8.61 -9.49 44.12
N GLU A 431 -9.85 -9.28 43.70
CA GLU A 431 -10.79 -8.36 44.30
C GLU A 431 -11.91 -9.14 45.00
N TRP A 432 -12.24 -8.73 46.22
CA TRP A 432 -13.39 -9.25 46.97
C TRP A 432 -14.46 -8.17 47.09
N PHE A 433 -15.71 -8.52 46.79
CA PHE A 433 -16.85 -7.60 46.88
C PHE A 433 -18.01 -8.25 47.63
N ARG A 434 -18.68 -7.45 48.45
CA ARG A 434 -19.95 -7.80 49.10
C ARG A 434 -21.05 -7.00 48.41
N ARG A 435 -21.92 -7.67 47.63
CA ARG A 435 -23.18 -7.04 47.18
C ARG A 435 -24.10 -6.93 48.39
N TYR A 436 -24.56 -5.70 48.66
CA TYR A 436 -25.52 -5.39 49.71
C TYR A 436 -26.87 -6.06 49.46
#